data_AF-A0A8T5QHC4-F1
#
_entry.id   AF-A0A8T5QHC4-F1
#
_cell.length_a   1.000
_cell.length_b   1.000
_cell.length_c   1.000
_cell.angle_alpha   90.00
_cell.angle_beta   90.00
_cell.angle_gamma   90.00
#
_symmetry.space_group_name_H-M   'P 1'
#
loop_
_entity.id
_entity.type
_entity.pdbx_description
1 polymer ?
#
loop_
_entity_poly.entity_id
_entity_poly.type
_entity_poly.pdbx_seq_one_letter_code
_entity_poly.pdbx_strand_id
1 'polypeptide(L)'
;MRIFLVTFTVLVITILSQGCLTPQKAQIDYQNYEVISSDARWDASNNPHIVEKSIIVSGAATLTIEPGVVVKFGKGKELIIEGRLNARGGPENYITFTSNTANGCSPSAPWKGVRFLGVDISLSYLNISCSEKGVFGRVKSFEISNSIFSQNQGSDIYLRGIKKQSSIFNNKFINGKNGIKLQGIRRFVYGISRHHHPAYKENNYSALITNVSIVNNDFRNYETAVDVESFKYDNTYTVISRNNFSNCVNAIRVEDQESYSFISYNSITNSTYGFFENDNDRYGVSFNDNIIKDTDYCVYVNDADWSRKFYYNNKLYCNKYAFCFTGKRNIKPKIYNNSILSPNTEYNNITSSEKDSFFIRTLNFLVKEKDYERPDKSLVFNILDKTVKLKDLIIHLPEIAKQKASKKS
;
A
#
# COMPACT_ATOMS: atom_id res chain seq x y z
N MET A 1 -54.68 -51.21 45.53
CA MET A 1 -55.59 -51.29 44.36
C MET A 1 -56.05 -49.87 44.05
N ARG A 2 -56.00 -49.48 42.76
CA ARG A 2 -56.15 -48.13 42.14
C ARG A 2 -57.37 -47.33 42.65
N ILE A 3 -57.41 -45.98 42.61
CA ILE A 3 -57.84 -45.16 41.44
C ILE A 3 -57.57 -43.65 41.66
N PHE A 4 -57.35 -42.95 40.54
CA PHE A 4 -57.03 -41.55 40.23
C PHE A 4 -58.03 -40.44 40.64
N LEU A 5 -57.53 -39.19 40.82
CA LEU A 5 -58.18 -37.90 40.50
C LEU A 5 -57.11 -36.77 40.55
N VAL A 6 -56.48 -36.35 39.43
CA VAL A 6 -56.81 -35.27 38.47
C VAL A 6 -56.82 -33.83 39.04
N THR A 7 -56.06 -32.94 38.38
CA THR A 7 -55.99 -31.45 38.43
C THR A 7 -55.00 -30.85 39.45
N PHE A 8 -54.16 -29.84 39.21
CA PHE A 8 -54.23 -28.70 38.28
C PHE A 8 -52.79 -28.21 37.92
N THR A 9 -52.63 -27.75 36.69
CA THR A 9 -51.43 -27.20 36.03
C THR A 9 -50.90 -25.89 36.63
N VAL A 10 -49.59 -25.79 36.86
CA VAL A 10 -48.81 -24.55 36.71
C VAL A 10 -47.49 -24.87 36.02
N LEU A 11 -47.47 -24.68 34.70
CA LEU A 11 -46.26 -24.69 33.88
C LEU A 11 -45.52 -23.37 34.12
N VAL A 12 -44.53 -23.35 35.03
CA VAL A 12 -43.60 -22.21 35.12
C VAL A 12 -42.65 -22.30 33.94
N ILE A 13 -42.93 -21.50 32.91
CA ILE A 13 -42.00 -21.23 31.82
C ILE A 13 -40.87 -20.37 32.40
N THR A 14 -39.82 -20.98 32.93
CA THR A 14 -38.54 -20.29 33.06
C THR A 14 -37.93 -20.20 31.66
N ILE A 15 -38.14 -19.06 31.02
CA ILE A 15 -37.34 -18.62 29.88
C ILE A 15 -35.90 -18.56 30.39
N LEU A 16 -35.13 -19.63 30.16
CA LEU A 16 -33.67 -19.52 30.21
C LEU A 16 -33.33 -18.51 29.13
N SER A 17 -32.99 -17.30 29.58
CA SER A 17 -32.35 -16.29 28.76
C SER A 17 -31.17 -16.97 28.09
N GLN A 18 -31.32 -17.33 26.81
CA GLN A 18 -30.17 -17.52 25.96
C GLN A 18 -29.48 -16.17 25.97
N GLY A 19 -28.48 -16.06 26.85
CA GLY A 19 -27.60 -14.92 26.90
C GLY A 19 -27.17 -14.69 25.47
N CYS A 20 -27.54 -13.53 24.94
CA CYS A 20 -27.02 -13.06 23.68
C CYS A 20 -25.51 -13.17 23.80
N LEU A 21 -24.92 -14.16 23.12
CA LEU A 21 -23.47 -14.28 23.02
C LEU A 21 -23.03 -13.05 22.28
N THR A 22 -22.70 -12.00 23.04
CA THR A 22 -21.94 -10.89 22.51
C THR A 22 -20.70 -11.49 21.87
N PRO A 23 -20.35 -11.13 20.62
CA PRO A 23 -19.14 -11.64 20.01
C PRO A 23 -17.99 -11.20 20.91
N GLN A 24 -17.42 -12.17 21.64
CA GLN A 24 -16.22 -11.94 22.44
C GLN A 24 -15.18 -11.47 21.43
N LYS A 25 -14.64 -10.24 21.62
CA LYS A 25 -13.44 -9.81 20.90
C LYS A 25 -12.47 -10.97 20.97
N ALA A 26 -11.90 -11.38 19.84
CA ALA A 26 -10.76 -12.29 19.83
C ALA A 26 -9.65 -11.65 20.68
N GLN A 27 -9.60 -11.99 21.96
CA GLN A 27 -8.50 -11.63 22.84
C GLN A 27 -7.35 -12.55 22.46
N ILE A 28 -6.16 -11.97 22.36
CA ILE A 28 -4.94 -12.75 22.21
C ILE A 28 -4.86 -13.68 23.43
N ASP A 29 -4.82 -14.99 23.21
CA ASP A 29 -4.65 -15.97 24.28
C ASP A 29 -3.20 -15.92 24.79
N TYR A 30 -2.94 -15.01 25.74
CA TYR A 30 -1.61 -14.73 26.29
C TYR A 30 -0.91 -15.95 26.89
N GLN A 31 -1.62 -17.02 27.28
CA GLN A 31 -1.03 -18.24 27.83
C GLN A 31 -0.11 -18.95 26.82
N ASN A 32 -0.40 -18.77 25.53
CA ASN A 32 0.34 -19.36 24.41
C ASN A 32 1.43 -18.44 23.83
N TYR A 33 1.73 -17.31 24.48
CA TYR A 33 2.82 -16.41 24.11
C TYR A 33 3.89 -16.33 25.19
N GLU A 34 5.10 -15.96 24.78
CA GLU A 34 6.10 -15.38 25.67
C GLU A 34 5.88 -13.86 25.69
N VAL A 35 5.96 -13.23 26.86
CA VAL A 35 5.66 -11.80 27.01
C VAL A 35 6.90 -11.08 27.51
N ILE A 36 7.35 -10.11 26.72
CA ILE A 36 8.34 -9.11 27.12
C ILE A 36 7.56 -7.97 27.78
N SER A 37 7.51 -7.98 29.11
CA SER A 37 6.75 -7.06 29.95
C SER A 37 7.52 -5.80 30.37
N SER A 38 8.85 -5.81 30.23
CA SER A 38 9.74 -4.67 30.45
C SER A 38 10.77 -4.57 29.32
N ASP A 39 11.54 -3.49 29.27
CA ASP A 39 12.56 -3.29 28.24
C ASP A 39 13.53 -4.47 28.17
N ALA A 40 13.82 -4.90 26.94
CA ALA A 40 14.70 -6.04 26.65
C ALA A 40 15.63 -5.72 25.48
N ARG A 41 16.77 -6.39 25.45
CA ARG A 41 17.82 -6.19 24.45
C ARG A 41 18.26 -7.54 23.89
N TRP A 42 18.28 -7.65 22.57
CA TRP A 42 18.90 -8.76 21.85
C TRP A 42 20.16 -8.26 21.16
N ASP A 43 21.26 -8.96 21.42
CA ASP A 43 22.58 -8.66 20.88
C ASP A 43 23.13 -9.86 20.10
N ALA A 44 24.19 -9.61 19.33
CA ALA A 44 24.76 -10.63 18.44
C ALA A 44 25.57 -11.71 19.18
N SER A 45 25.90 -11.54 20.47
CA SER A 45 26.69 -12.51 21.24
C SER A 45 25.94 -13.82 21.49
N ASN A 46 24.60 -13.76 21.48
CA ASN A 46 23.71 -14.90 21.65
C ASN A 46 23.02 -15.32 20.34
N ASN A 47 23.61 -14.98 19.19
CA ASN A 47 23.07 -15.41 17.91
C ASN A 47 23.19 -16.94 17.72
N PRO A 48 22.18 -17.59 17.08
CA PRO A 48 20.88 -17.04 16.71
C PRO A 48 19.90 -17.01 17.90
N HIS A 49 19.06 -15.98 17.96
CA HIS A 49 17.90 -15.94 18.86
C HIS A 49 16.80 -16.86 18.27
N ILE A 50 16.52 -17.99 18.93
CA ILE A 50 15.52 -18.96 18.46
C ILE A 50 14.17 -18.69 19.13
N VAL A 51 13.15 -18.44 18.31
CA VAL A 51 11.78 -18.16 18.75
C VAL A 51 10.88 -19.38 18.51
N GLU A 52 10.70 -20.21 19.54
CA GLU A 52 9.87 -21.42 19.49
C GLU A 52 8.42 -21.18 19.97
N LYS A 53 8.21 -20.11 20.72
CA LYS A 53 6.91 -19.60 21.16
C LYS A 53 6.75 -18.18 20.63
N SER A 54 5.56 -17.80 20.18
CA SER A 54 5.35 -16.44 19.69
C SER A 54 5.58 -15.44 20.81
N ILE A 55 6.20 -14.29 20.49
CA ILE A 55 6.59 -13.29 21.48
C ILE A 55 5.68 -12.07 21.35
N ILE A 56 5.23 -11.52 22.48
CA ILE A 56 4.54 -10.23 22.57
C ILE A 56 5.43 -9.24 23.30
N VAL A 57 5.78 -8.15 22.63
CA VAL A 57 6.34 -6.96 23.27
C VAL A 57 5.17 -6.11 23.74
N SER A 58 4.92 -6.17 25.05
CA SER A 58 3.76 -5.52 25.69
C SER A 58 3.78 -3.99 25.50
N GLY A 59 2.61 -3.34 25.64
CA GLY A 59 2.43 -1.91 25.35
C GLY A 59 3.39 -0.94 26.06
N ALA A 60 3.92 -1.30 27.23
CA ALA A 60 4.85 -0.47 28.00
C ALA A 60 6.34 -0.79 27.71
N ALA A 61 6.63 -1.92 27.07
CA ALA A 61 7.98 -2.42 26.87
C ALA A 61 8.58 -1.96 25.53
N THR A 62 9.92 -1.90 25.51
CA THR A 62 10.74 -1.70 24.32
C THR A 62 11.62 -2.91 24.10
N LEU A 63 11.51 -3.55 22.93
CA LEU A 63 12.49 -4.53 22.47
C LEU A 63 13.51 -3.81 21.58
N THR A 64 14.78 -3.80 21.99
CA THR A 64 15.90 -3.34 21.17
C THR A 64 16.61 -4.53 20.56
N ILE A 65 16.71 -4.55 19.25
CA ILE A 65 17.46 -5.56 18.50
C ILE A 65 18.64 -4.86 17.85
N GLU A 66 19.84 -5.26 18.24
CA GLU A 66 21.07 -4.62 17.76
C GLU A 66 21.43 -5.01 16.32
N PRO A 67 22.20 -4.16 15.61
CA PRO A 67 22.79 -4.51 14.33
C PRO A 67 23.52 -5.87 14.36
N GLY A 68 23.34 -6.67 13.32
CA GLY A 68 23.95 -8.00 13.19
C GLY A 68 23.23 -9.14 13.94
N VAL A 69 22.15 -8.87 14.66
CA VAL A 69 21.34 -9.92 15.30
C VAL A 69 20.63 -10.79 14.26
N VAL A 70 20.62 -12.10 14.49
CA VAL A 70 19.88 -13.09 13.71
C VAL A 70 18.80 -13.72 14.58
N VAL A 71 17.54 -13.53 14.20
CA VAL A 71 16.36 -14.09 14.86
C VAL A 71 15.74 -15.15 13.94
N LYS A 72 15.58 -16.37 14.45
CA LYS A 72 14.99 -17.49 13.72
C LYS A 72 13.68 -17.93 14.37
N PHE A 73 12.62 -18.00 13.60
CA PHE A 73 11.28 -18.33 14.10
C PHE A 73 10.84 -19.73 13.70
N GLY A 74 10.31 -20.48 14.66
CA GLY A 74 9.62 -21.74 14.38
C GLY A 74 8.39 -21.55 13.48
N LYS A 75 7.90 -22.64 12.91
CA LYS A 75 6.69 -22.65 12.07
C LYS A 75 5.51 -21.98 12.77
N GLY A 76 4.86 -21.05 12.08
CA GLY A 76 3.68 -20.34 12.57
C GLY A 76 3.92 -19.40 13.75
N LYS A 77 5.18 -19.17 14.15
CA LYS A 77 5.54 -18.22 15.21
C LYS A 77 5.63 -16.81 14.67
N GLU A 78 5.45 -15.83 15.55
CA GLU A 78 5.45 -14.41 15.22
C GLU A 78 6.02 -13.57 16.35
N LEU A 79 6.51 -12.38 16.00
CA LEU A 79 6.85 -11.32 16.93
C LEU A 79 5.75 -10.26 16.87
N ILE A 80 5.08 -10.01 17.99
CA ILE A 80 3.94 -9.10 18.09
C ILE A 80 4.37 -7.87 18.87
N ILE A 81 4.18 -6.70 18.28
CA ILE A 81 4.57 -5.41 18.84
C ILE A 81 3.31 -4.63 19.22
N GLU A 82 3.02 -4.61 20.52
CA GLU A 82 2.06 -3.69 21.15
C GLU A 82 2.76 -2.44 21.70
N GLY A 83 3.99 -2.60 22.20
CA GLY A 83 4.87 -1.53 22.66
C GLY A 83 5.76 -0.96 21.56
N ARG A 84 7.07 -0.95 21.81
CA ARG A 84 8.08 -0.40 20.88
C ARG A 84 9.05 -1.47 20.39
N LEU A 85 9.39 -1.39 19.11
CA LEU A 85 10.48 -2.16 18.51
C LEU A 85 11.53 -1.20 17.99
N ASN A 86 12.74 -1.26 18.55
CA ASN A 86 13.91 -0.58 18.02
C ASN A 86 14.75 -1.59 17.24
N ALA A 87 14.54 -1.65 15.94
CA ALA A 87 15.27 -2.53 15.02
C ALA A 87 15.84 -1.70 13.87
N ARG A 88 17.08 -1.24 14.05
CA ARG A 88 17.84 -0.43 13.09
C ARG A 88 19.23 -1.04 12.96
N GLY A 89 19.44 -1.82 11.89
CA GLY A 89 20.75 -2.36 11.56
C GLY A 89 21.67 -1.31 10.93
N GLY A 90 22.73 -1.77 10.29
CA GLY A 90 23.57 -0.95 9.42
C GLY A 90 23.85 -1.61 8.07
N PRO A 91 24.45 -0.88 7.12
CA PRO A 91 24.72 -1.37 5.76
C PRO A 91 25.63 -2.62 5.72
N GLU A 92 26.48 -2.79 6.73
CA GLU A 92 27.39 -3.93 6.88
C GLU A 92 26.84 -5.02 7.83
N ASN A 93 25.79 -4.71 8.58
CA ASN A 93 25.29 -5.53 9.69
C ASN A 93 23.77 -5.40 9.81
N TYR A 94 23.10 -6.01 8.83
CA TYR A 94 21.65 -6.15 8.82
C TYR A 94 21.15 -6.92 10.04
N ILE A 95 19.98 -6.55 10.54
CA ILE A 95 19.22 -7.39 11.47
C ILE A 95 18.42 -8.39 10.64
N THR A 96 18.58 -9.69 10.91
CA THR A 96 17.94 -10.75 10.11
C THR A 96 16.80 -11.40 10.88
N PHE A 97 15.60 -11.43 10.28
CA PHE A 97 14.46 -12.22 10.74
C PHE A 97 14.14 -13.28 9.69
N THR A 98 14.20 -14.56 10.07
CA THR A 98 14.01 -15.66 9.12
C THR A 98 13.40 -16.92 9.77
N SER A 99 13.09 -17.94 8.97
CA SER A 99 12.55 -19.21 9.48
C SER A 99 13.62 -20.07 10.16
N ASN A 100 13.24 -20.77 11.22
CA ASN A 100 14.07 -21.78 11.89
C ASN A 100 13.84 -23.17 11.26
N THR A 101 14.18 -23.30 9.97
CA THR A 101 13.99 -24.53 9.20
C THR A 101 15.31 -25.02 8.65
N ALA A 102 15.58 -26.32 8.78
CA ALA A 102 16.85 -26.93 8.38
C ALA A 102 17.18 -26.77 6.88
N ASN A 103 16.15 -26.67 6.03
CA ASN A 103 16.29 -26.59 4.56
C ASN A 103 16.13 -25.17 4.00
N GLY A 104 16.31 -24.11 4.80
CA GLY A 104 16.06 -22.73 4.36
C GLY A 104 14.57 -22.42 4.22
N CYS A 105 14.17 -21.51 3.32
CA CYS A 105 12.77 -21.11 3.17
C CYS A 105 11.88 -22.29 2.74
N SER A 106 11.05 -22.80 3.64
CA SER A 106 10.07 -23.85 3.33
C SER A 106 8.67 -23.26 3.12
N PRO A 107 8.08 -23.40 1.91
CA PRO A 107 6.68 -23.04 1.64
C PRO A 107 5.66 -23.64 2.63
N SER A 108 5.92 -24.83 3.15
CA SER A 108 4.98 -25.56 4.02
C SER A 108 5.08 -25.19 5.51
N ALA A 109 6.05 -24.35 5.88
CA ALA A 109 6.35 -24.04 7.27
C ALA A 109 6.87 -22.60 7.51
N PRO A 110 6.24 -21.54 6.94
CA PRO A 110 6.65 -20.18 7.23
C PRO A 110 6.43 -19.83 8.71
N TRP A 111 7.25 -18.91 9.21
CA TRP A 111 6.88 -18.09 10.36
C TRP A 111 5.95 -16.97 9.90
N LYS A 112 5.10 -16.41 10.76
CA LYS A 112 4.04 -15.51 10.25
C LYS A 112 4.53 -14.10 9.92
N GLY A 113 5.59 -13.62 10.57
CA GLY A 113 6.08 -12.25 10.40
C GLY A 113 6.21 -11.45 11.69
N VAL A 114 6.56 -10.16 11.52
CA VAL A 114 6.50 -9.16 12.58
C VAL A 114 5.16 -8.43 12.49
N ARG A 115 4.33 -8.59 13.54
CA ARG A 115 2.98 -8.05 13.62
C ARG A 115 2.92 -6.80 14.47
N PHE A 116 2.40 -5.71 13.93
CA PHE A 116 2.20 -4.45 14.64
C PHE A 116 0.72 -4.20 14.99
N LEU A 117 0.47 -3.70 16.21
CA LEU A 117 -0.88 -3.50 16.76
C LEU A 117 -1.19 -2.02 17.05
N GLY A 118 -1.03 -1.16 16.05
CA GLY A 118 -1.45 0.25 16.10
C GLY A 118 -0.39 1.20 16.63
N VAL A 119 0.87 0.93 16.31
CA VAL A 119 2.05 1.70 16.74
C VAL A 119 2.66 2.51 15.60
N ASP A 120 3.51 3.47 15.92
CA ASP A 120 4.39 4.12 14.94
C ASP A 120 5.65 3.24 14.76
N ILE A 121 6.11 3.01 13.52
CA ILE A 121 7.27 2.14 13.25
C ILE A 121 8.37 2.89 12.50
N SER A 122 9.62 2.59 12.81
CA SER A 122 10.79 3.07 12.09
C SER A 122 11.82 1.94 12.01
N LEU A 123 11.94 1.36 10.82
CA LEU A 123 12.71 0.14 10.56
C LEU A 123 13.74 0.44 9.46
N SER A 124 14.98 0.02 9.68
CA SER A 124 16.02 0.19 8.68
C SER A 124 17.07 -0.91 8.72
N TYR A 125 17.66 -1.22 7.57
CA TYR A 125 18.69 -2.25 7.42
C TYR A 125 18.26 -3.61 8.00
N LEU A 126 17.04 -4.02 7.64
CA LEU A 126 16.50 -5.33 7.99
C LEU A 126 16.61 -6.30 6.82
N ASN A 127 16.85 -7.58 7.11
CA ASN A 127 16.67 -8.68 6.17
C ASN A 127 15.54 -9.57 6.68
N ILE A 128 14.37 -9.53 6.03
CA ILE A 128 13.18 -10.27 6.45
C ILE A 128 12.82 -11.29 5.36
N SER A 129 12.95 -12.56 5.70
CA SER A 129 12.79 -13.65 4.74
C SER A 129 12.05 -14.87 5.27
N CYS A 130 11.64 -15.74 4.33
CA CYS A 130 11.00 -17.02 4.61
C CYS A 130 9.74 -16.93 5.50
N SER A 131 9.02 -15.82 5.46
CA SER A 131 7.82 -15.58 6.26
C SER A 131 6.54 -15.76 5.44
N GLU A 132 5.40 -15.88 6.12
CA GLU A 132 4.09 -15.70 5.49
C GLU A 132 3.92 -14.23 5.10
N LYS A 133 4.21 -13.31 6.01
CA LYS A 133 4.25 -11.87 5.75
C LYS A 133 5.48 -11.29 6.43
N GLY A 134 6.22 -10.39 5.78
CA GLY A 134 7.44 -9.85 6.39
C GLY A 134 7.11 -8.97 7.60
N VAL A 135 6.49 -7.83 7.32
CA VAL A 135 5.94 -6.89 8.30
C VAL A 135 4.46 -6.69 8.03
N PHE A 136 3.61 -6.85 9.04
CA PHE A 136 2.17 -6.71 8.84
C PHE A 136 1.42 -6.17 10.05
N GLY A 137 0.19 -5.71 9.82
CA GLY A 137 -0.73 -5.33 10.89
C GLY A 137 -1.23 -3.91 10.78
N ARG A 138 -1.55 -3.31 11.94
CA ARG A 138 -2.05 -1.94 12.04
C ARG A 138 -0.92 -1.02 12.48
N VAL A 139 -0.83 0.15 11.87
CA VAL A 139 0.18 1.17 12.20
C VAL A 139 -0.44 2.56 12.21
N LYS A 140 0.15 3.47 12.99
CA LYS A 140 -0.20 4.90 12.97
C LYS A 140 0.58 5.63 11.88
N SER A 141 1.89 5.43 11.84
CA SER A 141 2.82 5.84 10.79
C SER A 141 3.89 4.77 10.59
N PHE A 142 4.61 4.85 9.49
CA PHE A 142 5.80 4.03 9.27
C PHE A 142 6.87 4.78 8.48
N GLU A 143 8.12 4.42 8.79
CA GLU A 143 9.27 4.64 7.92
C GLU A 143 10.02 3.32 7.79
N ILE A 144 10.12 2.79 6.57
CA ILE A 144 10.83 1.53 6.29
C ILE A 144 11.85 1.80 5.19
N SER A 145 13.14 1.62 5.51
CA SER A 145 14.20 1.97 4.56
C SER A 145 15.38 1.01 4.53
N ASN A 146 16.11 1.03 3.41
CA ASN A 146 17.40 0.33 3.25
C ASN A 146 17.35 -1.17 3.62
N SER A 147 16.17 -1.78 3.50
CA SER A 147 15.91 -3.16 3.94
C SER A 147 15.71 -4.09 2.76
N ILE A 148 15.87 -5.38 3.02
CA ILE A 148 15.71 -6.47 2.05
C ILE A 148 14.56 -7.35 2.52
N PHE A 149 13.58 -7.55 1.66
CA PHE A 149 12.50 -8.50 1.85
C PHE A 149 12.62 -9.56 0.76
N SER A 150 12.66 -10.83 1.15
CA SER A 150 12.83 -11.91 0.17
C SER A 150 12.14 -13.21 0.53
N GLN A 151 11.63 -13.92 -0.48
CA GLN A 151 11.09 -15.28 -0.32
C GLN A 151 9.95 -15.37 0.71
N ASN A 152 9.17 -14.29 0.85
CA ASN A 152 7.98 -14.29 1.69
C ASN A 152 6.76 -14.73 0.87
N GLN A 153 5.96 -15.61 1.44
CA GLN A 153 4.91 -16.34 0.72
C GLN A 153 3.64 -15.51 0.48
N GLY A 154 3.45 -14.46 1.28
CA GLY A 154 2.37 -13.49 1.19
C GLY A 154 2.91 -12.11 0.86
N SER A 155 2.61 -11.13 1.70
CA SER A 155 3.07 -9.74 1.52
C SER A 155 4.36 -9.48 2.28
N ASP A 156 5.36 -8.89 1.64
CA ASP A 156 6.56 -8.42 2.35
C ASP A 156 6.19 -7.33 3.36
N ILE A 157 5.36 -6.37 2.93
CA ILE A 157 4.80 -5.32 3.78
C ILE A 157 3.29 -5.32 3.60
N TYR A 158 2.54 -5.60 4.67
CA TYR A 158 1.07 -5.50 4.68
C TYR A 158 0.56 -4.63 5.83
N LEU A 159 0.41 -3.34 5.55
CA LEU A 159 0.08 -2.34 6.57
C LEU A 159 -1.29 -1.73 6.35
N ARG A 160 -1.98 -1.47 7.48
CA ARG A 160 -3.36 -0.97 7.49
C ARG A 160 -3.58 0.15 8.48
N GLY A 161 -4.49 1.07 8.13
CA GLY A 161 -4.96 2.12 9.03
C GLY A 161 -3.97 3.25 9.30
N ILE A 162 -3.21 3.60 8.29
CA ILE A 162 -2.08 4.55 8.29
C ILE A 162 -2.61 5.98 8.43
N LYS A 163 -2.52 6.53 9.64
CA LYS A 163 -3.15 7.81 10.03
C LYS A 163 -2.28 9.04 9.81
N LYS A 164 -1.01 8.85 9.52
CA LYS A 164 -0.01 9.91 9.39
C LYS A 164 0.87 9.62 8.17
N GLN A 165 1.50 10.67 7.67
CA GLN A 165 2.49 10.58 6.60
C GLN A 165 3.51 9.48 6.89
N SER A 166 3.79 8.67 5.87
CA SER A 166 4.62 7.47 6.00
C SER A 166 5.41 7.23 4.71
N SER A 167 6.52 6.51 4.80
CA SER A 167 7.40 6.28 3.66
C SER A 167 8.06 4.90 3.64
N ILE A 168 8.19 4.33 2.45
CA ILE A 168 8.98 3.14 2.15
C ILE A 168 9.98 3.52 1.07
N PHE A 169 11.28 3.48 1.38
CA PHE A 169 12.31 3.90 0.42
C PHE A 169 13.63 3.13 0.46
N ASN A 170 14.31 3.05 -0.69
CA ASN A 170 15.59 2.37 -0.84
C ASN A 170 15.58 0.90 -0.41
N ASN A 171 14.44 0.21 -0.53
CA ASN A 171 14.34 -1.21 -0.19
C ASN A 171 14.48 -2.11 -1.42
N LYS A 172 14.90 -3.36 -1.19
CA LYS A 172 14.92 -4.42 -2.20
C LYS A 172 13.87 -5.46 -1.85
N PHE A 173 13.03 -5.78 -2.82
CA PHE A 173 11.98 -6.78 -2.74
C PHE A 173 12.30 -7.85 -3.79
N ILE A 174 12.49 -9.10 -3.36
CA ILE A 174 12.95 -10.20 -4.23
C ILE A 174 12.15 -11.48 -3.98
N ASN A 175 11.50 -12.01 -5.03
CA ASN A 175 10.84 -13.32 -5.02
C ASN A 175 9.76 -13.43 -3.92
N GLY A 176 8.64 -12.73 -4.08
CA GLY A 176 7.52 -12.83 -3.16
C GLY A 176 6.19 -12.88 -3.90
N LYS A 177 5.11 -13.13 -3.16
CA LYS A 177 3.77 -13.05 -3.76
C LYS A 177 3.34 -11.61 -3.95
N ASN A 178 3.29 -10.85 -2.86
CA ASN A 178 3.03 -9.41 -2.88
C ASN A 178 4.20 -8.65 -2.26
N GLY A 179 4.69 -7.57 -2.89
CA GLY A 179 5.72 -6.73 -2.30
C GLY A 179 5.11 -5.87 -1.18
N ILE A 180 4.52 -4.76 -1.58
CA ILE A 180 3.84 -3.84 -0.67
C ILE A 180 2.33 -3.93 -0.91
N LYS A 181 1.57 -4.24 0.15
CA LYS A 181 0.12 -4.08 0.20
C LYS A 181 -0.25 -3.05 1.26
N LEU A 182 -0.82 -1.93 0.82
CA LEU A 182 -1.37 -0.91 1.71
C LEU A 182 -2.89 -0.96 1.61
N GLN A 183 -3.55 -1.12 2.76
CA GLN A 183 -5.00 -1.26 2.77
C GLN A 183 -5.66 -0.35 3.82
N GLY A 184 -6.68 0.40 3.39
CA GLY A 184 -7.58 1.11 4.28
C GLY A 184 -8.34 0.16 5.22
N ILE A 185 -8.92 0.67 6.30
CA ILE A 185 -9.73 -0.15 7.21
C ILE A 185 -11.21 0.14 6.96
N ARG A 186 -11.96 -0.87 6.51
CA ARG A 186 -13.43 -0.83 6.54
C ARG A 186 -13.92 -1.05 7.98
N ARG A 187 -14.80 -0.19 8.48
CA ARG A 187 -15.54 -0.42 9.73
C ARG A 187 -16.93 -0.88 9.33
N PHE A 188 -17.28 -2.13 9.64
CA PHE A 188 -18.66 -2.60 9.53
C PHE A 188 -19.38 -2.20 10.83
N VAL A 189 -20.42 -1.38 10.72
CA VAL A 189 -21.43 -1.25 11.77
C VAL A 189 -22.56 -2.21 11.39
N TYR A 190 -22.87 -3.18 12.25
CA TYR A 190 -24.08 -3.99 12.11
C TYR A 190 -25.28 -3.11 12.50
N GLY A 191 -25.82 -2.37 11.53
CA GLY A 191 -27.10 -1.68 11.60
C GLY A 191 -28.11 -2.39 10.71
N ILE A 192 -29.29 -2.71 11.24
CA ILE A 192 -30.37 -3.38 10.52
C ILE A 192 -30.92 -2.38 9.49
N SER A 193 -30.73 -2.63 8.20
CA SER A 193 -31.54 -1.99 7.16
C SER A 193 -31.99 -3.04 6.16
N ARG A 194 -33.28 -3.39 6.29
CA ARG A 194 -34.01 -4.18 5.30
C ARG A 194 -34.31 -3.28 4.10
N HIS A 195 -34.15 -3.88 2.92
CA HIS A 195 -34.82 -3.55 1.65
C HIS A 195 -34.17 -2.51 0.69
N HIS A 196 -33.71 -3.07 -0.44
CA HIS A 196 -33.58 -2.54 -1.82
C HIS A 196 -32.25 -1.89 -2.30
N HIS A 197 -31.39 -2.75 -2.90
CA HIS A 197 -30.24 -2.53 -3.82
C HIS A 197 -29.05 -1.66 -3.33
N PRO A 198 -27.79 -1.98 -3.73
CA PRO A 198 -26.57 -1.98 -2.93
C PRO A 198 -25.89 -0.61 -3.03
N ALA A 199 -26.63 0.45 -2.73
CA ALA A 199 -26.05 1.77 -2.57
C ALA A 199 -25.51 1.84 -1.14
N TYR A 200 -24.19 1.73 -1.01
CA TYR A 200 -23.43 1.92 0.22
C TYR A 200 -23.89 3.19 0.96
N LYS A 201 -24.79 3.02 1.93
CA LYS A 201 -25.11 4.02 2.94
C LYS A 201 -25.29 3.29 4.26
N GLU A 202 -24.20 3.21 5.01
CA GLU A 202 -24.21 3.50 6.44
C GLU A 202 -22.78 3.85 6.89
N ASN A 203 -22.63 5.13 7.21
CA ASN A 203 -21.41 5.80 7.60
C ASN A 203 -20.84 5.22 8.91
N ASN A 204 -19.62 4.67 8.85
CA ASN A 204 -18.58 4.89 9.87
C ASN A 204 -17.22 4.26 9.47
N TYR A 205 -16.68 4.58 8.29
CA TYR A 205 -15.33 4.11 7.92
C TYR A 205 -14.24 4.81 8.74
N SER A 206 -13.49 4.06 9.57
CA SER A 206 -12.21 4.54 10.07
C SER A 206 -11.15 4.30 9.00
N ALA A 207 -11.10 5.22 8.05
CA ALA A 207 -10.07 5.29 7.02
C ALA A 207 -8.67 5.38 7.62
N LEU A 208 -7.68 5.22 6.76
CA LEU A 208 -6.63 6.21 6.52
C LEU A 208 -5.51 5.46 5.79
N ILE A 209 -5.25 5.82 4.52
CA ILE A 209 -3.90 5.77 3.94
C ILE A 209 -3.54 7.24 3.78
N THR A 210 -2.92 7.80 4.82
CA THR A 210 -2.58 9.24 4.84
C THR A 210 -1.19 9.44 4.28
N ASN A 211 -1.11 9.98 3.07
CA ASN A 211 0.12 10.53 2.47
C ASN A 211 1.29 9.54 2.54
N VAL A 212 1.21 8.47 1.77
CA VAL A 212 2.27 7.47 1.71
C VAL A 212 3.18 7.71 0.51
N SER A 213 4.48 7.63 0.71
CA SER A 213 5.48 7.68 -0.36
C SER A 213 6.22 6.35 -0.49
N ILE A 214 6.20 5.74 -1.69
CA ILE A 214 6.94 4.54 -2.06
C ILE A 214 7.97 4.98 -3.10
N VAL A 215 9.23 5.13 -2.69
CA VAL A 215 10.26 5.82 -3.50
C VAL A 215 11.57 5.05 -3.57
N ASN A 216 12.21 5.00 -4.75
CA ASN A 216 13.54 4.40 -4.93
C ASN A 216 13.63 2.93 -4.46
N ASN A 217 12.56 2.15 -4.62
CA ASN A 217 12.59 0.72 -4.30
C ASN A 217 12.81 -0.12 -5.57
N ASP A 218 13.31 -1.32 -5.38
CA ASP A 218 13.63 -2.27 -6.45
C ASP A 218 12.87 -3.59 -6.23
N PHE A 219 11.93 -3.89 -7.12
CA PHE A 219 11.04 -5.05 -7.06
C PHE A 219 11.37 -6.05 -8.16
N ARG A 220 11.59 -7.32 -7.78
CA ARG A 220 11.87 -8.40 -8.73
C ARG A 220 11.04 -9.65 -8.44
N ASN A 221 10.42 -10.21 -9.48
CA ASN A 221 9.73 -11.50 -9.46
C ASN A 221 8.56 -11.52 -8.45
N TYR A 222 7.53 -10.71 -8.71
CA TYR A 222 6.31 -10.64 -7.88
C TYR A 222 5.07 -10.94 -8.68
N GLU A 223 4.06 -11.52 -8.02
CA GLU A 223 2.71 -11.51 -8.57
C GLU A 223 2.17 -10.08 -8.55
N THR A 224 2.22 -9.38 -7.42
CA THR A 224 1.93 -7.94 -7.37
C THR A 224 2.97 -7.20 -6.55
N ALA A 225 3.76 -6.32 -7.18
CA ALA A 225 4.85 -5.64 -6.48
C ALA A 225 4.35 -4.53 -5.56
N VAL A 226 3.44 -3.66 -6.03
CA VAL A 226 2.79 -2.64 -5.20
C VAL A 226 1.28 -2.71 -5.42
N ASP A 227 0.55 -2.85 -4.32
CA ASP A 227 -0.91 -2.92 -4.26
C ASP A 227 -1.44 -1.88 -3.27
N VAL A 228 -2.23 -0.93 -3.77
CA VAL A 228 -2.82 0.13 -2.95
C VAL A 228 -4.34 0.05 -3.03
N GLU A 229 -4.97 -0.10 -1.87
CA GLU A 229 -6.41 -0.31 -1.73
C GLU A 229 -6.97 0.67 -0.66
N SER A 230 -7.82 1.62 -1.06
CA SER A 230 -8.17 2.79 -0.23
C SER A 230 -9.66 3.08 -0.13
N PHE A 231 -10.29 2.70 0.98
CA PHE A 231 -11.76 2.67 1.11
C PHE A 231 -12.44 3.92 1.71
N LYS A 232 -11.90 5.14 1.56
CA LYS A 232 -12.63 6.35 2.01
C LYS A 232 -12.22 7.66 1.31
N TYR A 233 -13.24 8.50 1.07
CA TYR A 233 -13.26 9.94 0.78
C TYR A 233 -12.43 10.83 1.73
N ASP A 234 -11.11 10.83 1.61
CA ASP A 234 -10.28 11.88 2.23
C ASP A 234 -9.28 12.39 1.17
N ASN A 235 -8.89 13.67 1.24
CA ASN A 235 -7.89 14.31 0.34
C ASN A 235 -6.46 13.78 0.59
N THR A 236 -6.30 12.47 0.69
CA THR A 236 -5.02 11.81 0.87
C THR A 236 -4.46 11.40 -0.49
N TYR A 237 -3.16 11.16 -0.50
CA TYR A 237 -2.48 10.71 -1.70
C TYR A 237 -1.48 9.59 -1.41
N THR A 238 -1.22 8.78 -2.44
CA THR A 238 -0.08 7.87 -2.48
C THR A 238 0.84 8.30 -3.61
N VAL A 239 2.13 8.45 -3.30
CA VAL A 239 3.19 8.72 -4.29
C VAL A 239 3.96 7.44 -4.53
N ILE A 240 4.04 7.00 -5.77
CA ILE A 240 4.87 5.86 -6.20
C ILE A 240 5.85 6.42 -7.23
N SER A 241 7.11 6.61 -6.83
CA SER A 241 8.06 7.30 -7.70
C SER A 241 9.47 6.73 -7.69
N ARG A 242 10.14 6.76 -8.85
CA ARG A 242 11.55 6.33 -8.99
C ARG A 242 11.80 4.89 -8.55
N ASN A 243 10.78 4.04 -8.61
CA ASN A 243 10.94 2.62 -8.34
C ASN A 243 11.29 1.87 -9.62
N ASN A 244 12.01 0.76 -9.45
CA ASN A 244 12.30 -0.19 -10.50
C ASN A 244 11.47 -1.46 -10.28
N PHE A 245 10.77 -1.91 -11.31
CA PHE A 245 9.94 -3.11 -11.30
C PHE A 245 10.38 -4.02 -12.43
N SER A 246 10.64 -5.28 -12.14
CA SER A 246 11.03 -6.26 -13.16
C SER A 246 10.39 -7.61 -12.90
N ASN A 247 9.99 -8.30 -13.96
CA ASN A 247 9.44 -9.66 -13.90
C ASN A 247 8.21 -9.77 -12.97
N CYS A 248 7.33 -8.77 -13.01
CA CYS A 248 6.13 -8.75 -12.17
C CYS A 248 4.89 -9.14 -12.99
N VAL A 249 3.91 -9.83 -12.40
CA VAL A 249 2.60 -9.94 -13.06
C VAL A 249 1.94 -8.57 -13.04
N ASN A 250 1.79 -7.95 -11.87
CA ASN A 250 1.38 -6.54 -11.71
C ASN A 250 2.52 -5.75 -11.07
N ALA A 251 3.11 -4.80 -11.80
CA ALA A 251 4.13 -3.93 -11.20
C ALA A 251 3.50 -2.91 -10.23
N ILE A 252 2.48 -2.18 -10.69
CA ILE A 252 1.72 -1.26 -9.84
C ILE A 252 0.24 -1.56 -10.01
N ARG A 253 -0.42 -1.86 -8.90
CA ARG A 253 -1.85 -2.13 -8.84
C ARG A 253 -2.54 -1.16 -7.89
N VAL A 254 -3.63 -0.60 -8.38
CA VAL A 254 -4.42 0.40 -7.66
C VAL A 254 -5.89 -0.02 -7.77
N GLU A 255 -6.47 -0.38 -6.63
CA GLU A 255 -7.84 -0.92 -6.53
C GLU A 255 -8.69 -0.10 -5.55
N ASP A 256 -10.01 -0.06 -5.79
CA ASP A 256 -11.02 0.50 -4.88
C ASP A 256 -10.60 1.85 -4.30
N GLN A 257 -10.09 2.77 -5.14
CA GLN A 257 -9.48 4.01 -4.64
C GLN A 257 -10.50 5.10 -4.40
N GLU A 258 -10.51 5.59 -3.17
CA GLU A 258 -11.10 6.88 -2.82
C GLU A 258 -10.02 7.94 -2.45
N SER A 259 -8.78 7.77 -2.93
CA SER A 259 -7.65 8.70 -2.74
C SER A 259 -6.85 8.95 -4.04
N TYR A 260 -6.05 10.03 -4.08
CA TYR A 260 -5.22 10.34 -5.24
C TYR A 260 -3.99 9.44 -5.33
N SER A 261 -3.60 9.03 -6.53
CA SER A 261 -2.33 8.33 -6.76
C SER A 261 -1.47 9.08 -7.77
N PHE A 262 -0.24 9.41 -7.36
CA PHE A 262 0.76 10.04 -8.19
C PHE A 262 1.87 9.04 -8.49
N ILE A 263 1.90 8.53 -9.73
CA ILE A 263 2.79 7.48 -10.17
C ILE A 263 3.74 8.07 -11.21
N SER A 264 4.99 8.30 -10.82
CA SER A 264 5.91 9.01 -11.72
C SER A 264 7.36 8.58 -11.67
N TYR A 265 8.08 8.71 -12.79
CA TYR A 265 9.49 8.37 -12.89
C TYR A 265 9.82 6.91 -12.55
N ASN A 266 8.86 5.99 -12.66
CA ASN A 266 9.13 4.57 -12.43
C ASN A 266 9.65 3.91 -13.71
N SER A 267 10.49 2.89 -13.53
CA SER A 267 10.96 2.01 -14.59
C SER A 267 10.33 0.63 -14.41
N ILE A 268 9.64 0.13 -15.43
CA ILE A 268 8.94 -1.16 -15.39
C ILE A 268 9.36 -2.00 -16.58
N THR A 269 9.81 -3.22 -16.35
CA THR A 269 10.27 -4.12 -17.41
C THR A 269 9.74 -5.54 -17.25
N ASN A 270 9.62 -6.25 -18.39
CA ASN A 270 9.29 -7.68 -18.46
C ASN A 270 8.12 -8.10 -17.54
N SER A 271 7.03 -7.34 -17.57
CA SER A 271 5.88 -7.54 -16.69
C SER A 271 4.60 -7.84 -17.48
N THR A 272 3.58 -8.43 -16.85
CA THR A 272 2.29 -8.61 -17.55
C THR A 272 1.53 -7.27 -17.61
N TYR A 273 1.39 -6.62 -16.46
CA TYR A 273 0.75 -5.32 -16.31
C TYR A 273 1.73 -4.33 -15.69
N GLY A 274 2.01 -3.23 -16.40
CA GLY A 274 2.85 -2.16 -15.86
C GLY A 274 2.11 -1.36 -14.81
N PHE A 275 0.97 -0.81 -15.20
CA PHE A 275 0.02 -0.19 -14.29
C PHE A 275 -1.35 -0.82 -14.50
N PHE A 276 -1.91 -1.38 -13.43
CA PHE A 276 -3.25 -1.95 -13.39
C PHE A 276 -4.14 -1.13 -12.45
N GLU A 277 -5.26 -0.66 -12.96
CA GLU A 277 -6.27 0.07 -12.20
C GLU A 277 -7.62 -0.66 -12.29
N ASN A 278 -8.32 -0.79 -11.16
CA ASN A 278 -9.65 -1.39 -11.12
C ASN A 278 -10.59 -0.69 -10.12
N ASP A 279 -11.83 -0.47 -10.56
CA ASP A 279 -12.97 0.05 -9.77
C ASP A 279 -12.68 1.36 -9.00
N ASN A 280 -12.39 2.45 -9.72
CA ASN A 280 -12.01 3.75 -9.15
C ASN A 280 -12.88 4.89 -9.69
N ASP A 281 -14.11 4.95 -9.17
CA ASP A 281 -15.18 5.80 -9.68
C ASP A 281 -15.02 7.31 -9.41
N ARG A 282 -14.08 7.78 -8.57
CA ARG A 282 -14.10 9.18 -8.10
C ARG A 282 -12.77 9.90 -7.90
N TYR A 283 -11.65 9.25 -7.61
CA TYR A 283 -10.38 9.96 -7.35
C TYR A 283 -9.34 9.73 -8.43
N GLY A 284 -8.48 10.73 -8.60
CA GLY A 284 -7.64 10.84 -9.77
C GLY A 284 -6.35 10.03 -9.67
N VAL A 285 -5.98 9.42 -10.79
CA VAL A 285 -4.64 8.87 -11.01
C VAL A 285 -3.88 9.80 -11.93
N SER A 286 -2.68 10.21 -11.51
CA SER A 286 -1.68 10.83 -12.37
C SER A 286 -0.58 9.82 -12.62
N PHE A 287 -0.42 9.39 -13.86
CA PHE A 287 0.59 8.45 -14.30
C PHE A 287 1.51 9.13 -15.32
N ASN A 288 2.71 9.54 -14.88
CA ASN A 288 3.54 10.43 -15.68
C ASN A 288 5.05 10.20 -15.63
N ASP A 289 5.72 10.49 -16.74
CA ASP A 289 7.18 10.38 -16.86
C ASP A 289 7.70 8.97 -16.51
N ASN A 290 6.87 7.93 -16.67
CA ASN A 290 7.25 6.54 -16.45
C ASN A 290 7.83 5.92 -17.73
N ILE A 291 8.71 4.94 -17.55
CA ILE A 291 9.29 4.15 -18.65
C ILE A 291 8.85 2.70 -18.45
N ILE A 292 8.08 2.18 -19.40
CA ILE A 292 7.63 0.79 -19.39
C ILE A 292 8.15 0.10 -20.64
N LYS A 293 8.81 -1.05 -20.48
CA LYS A 293 9.41 -1.83 -21.57
C LYS A 293 9.06 -3.31 -21.45
N ASP A 294 9.02 -4.01 -22.58
CA ASP A 294 8.86 -5.47 -22.67
C ASP A 294 7.68 -5.99 -21.82
N THR A 295 6.63 -5.17 -21.68
CA THR A 295 5.50 -5.43 -20.79
C THR A 295 4.26 -5.62 -21.65
N ASP A 296 3.44 -6.63 -21.36
CA ASP A 296 2.28 -6.96 -22.19
C ASP A 296 1.28 -5.80 -22.27
N TYR A 297 0.78 -5.37 -21.11
CA TYR A 297 -0.14 -4.24 -20.96
C TYR A 297 0.54 -3.15 -20.15
N CYS A 298 0.97 -2.07 -20.80
CA CYS A 298 1.65 -0.99 -20.09
C CYS A 298 0.73 -0.26 -19.12
N VAL A 299 -0.47 0.11 -19.58
CA VAL A 299 -1.54 0.68 -18.76
C VAL A 299 -2.82 -0.09 -19.04
N TYR A 300 -3.34 -0.74 -18.02
CA TYR A 300 -4.62 -1.44 -18.05
C TYR A 300 -5.54 -0.86 -17.00
N VAL A 301 -6.74 -0.44 -17.43
CA VAL A 301 -7.69 0.26 -16.58
C VAL A 301 -9.05 -0.38 -16.78
N ASN A 302 -9.50 -1.10 -15.77
CA ASN A 302 -10.84 -1.65 -15.70
C ASN A 302 -11.69 -0.80 -14.76
N ASP A 303 -12.18 0.33 -15.28
CA ASP A 303 -12.78 1.37 -14.44
C ASP A 303 -14.01 1.98 -15.10
N ALA A 304 -14.94 2.45 -14.26
CA ALA A 304 -16.19 3.07 -14.65
C ALA A 304 -16.13 4.60 -14.76
N ASP A 305 -15.11 5.32 -14.23
CA ASP A 305 -14.97 6.78 -14.40
C ASP A 305 -13.57 7.24 -14.84
N TRP A 306 -13.45 7.75 -16.07
CA TRP A 306 -12.16 8.20 -16.64
C TRP A 306 -11.90 9.72 -16.51
N SER A 307 -12.79 10.50 -15.88
CA SER A 307 -12.74 11.98 -15.87
C SER A 307 -11.50 12.57 -15.17
N ARG A 308 -10.89 11.81 -14.26
CA ARG A 308 -9.78 12.25 -13.40
C ARG A 308 -8.51 11.42 -13.61
N LYS A 309 -8.38 10.76 -14.77
CA LYS A 309 -7.21 9.96 -15.11
C LYS A 309 -6.31 10.73 -16.08
N PHE A 310 -5.05 10.91 -15.70
CA PHE A 310 -4.08 11.70 -16.44
C PHE A 310 -2.86 10.85 -16.75
N TYR A 311 -2.56 10.65 -18.04
CA TYR A 311 -1.42 9.87 -18.50
C TYR A 311 -0.54 10.72 -19.39
N TYR A 312 0.67 11.06 -18.95
CA TYR A 312 1.51 11.98 -19.72
C TYR A 312 3.02 11.78 -19.66
N ASN A 313 3.71 12.15 -20.74
CA ASN A 313 5.17 12.05 -20.85
C ASN A 313 5.74 10.65 -20.61
N ASN A 314 4.93 9.60 -20.71
CA ASN A 314 5.41 8.24 -20.51
C ASN A 314 6.07 7.71 -21.78
N LYS A 315 7.04 6.81 -21.61
CA LYS A 315 7.64 6.03 -22.70
C LYS A 315 7.18 4.59 -22.57
N LEU A 316 6.27 4.18 -23.43
CA LEU A 316 5.54 2.92 -23.36
C LEU A 316 5.95 2.02 -24.53
N TYR A 317 6.75 1.00 -24.25
CA TYR A 317 7.19 -0.01 -25.20
C TYR A 317 6.58 -1.36 -24.79
N CYS A 318 5.46 -1.73 -25.40
CA CYS A 318 4.56 -2.76 -24.87
C CYS A 318 4.36 -3.90 -25.87
N ASN A 319 4.28 -5.14 -25.39
CA ASN A 319 4.16 -6.30 -26.26
C ASN A 319 2.74 -6.46 -26.83
N LYS A 320 1.70 -5.98 -26.12
CA LYS A 320 0.30 -6.05 -26.58
C LYS A 320 -0.33 -4.68 -26.69
N TYR A 321 -0.54 -3.99 -25.56
CA TYR A 321 -1.24 -2.71 -25.52
C TYR A 321 -0.50 -1.67 -24.68
N ALA A 322 -0.35 -0.47 -25.23
CA ALA A 322 0.12 0.68 -24.46
C ALA A 322 -0.94 1.16 -23.46
N PHE A 323 -2.19 1.24 -23.92
CA PHE A 323 -3.36 1.55 -23.13
C PHE A 323 -4.47 0.57 -23.47
N CYS A 324 -5.08 -0.01 -22.44
CA CYS A 324 -6.27 -0.85 -22.53
C CYS A 324 -7.27 -0.36 -21.47
N PHE A 325 -8.41 0.17 -21.92
CA PHE A 325 -9.46 0.71 -21.05
C PHE A 325 -10.72 -0.12 -21.24
N THR A 326 -11.16 -0.81 -20.19
CA THR A 326 -12.35 -1.66 -20.20
C THR A 326 -13.38 -1.07 -19.23
N GLY A 327 -14.48 -0.51 -19.74
CA GLY A 327 -15.46 0.21 -18.91
C GLY A 327 -16.60 0.84 -19.71
N LYS A 328 -17.76 1.07 -19.08
CA LYS A 328 -19.03 1.46 -19.74
C LYS A 328 -19.44 2.95 -19.57
N ARG A 329 -18.50 3.92 -19.64
CA ARG A 329 -18.88 5.35 -19.63
C ARG A 329 -18.28 6.14 -20.80
N ASN A 330 -19.01 7.20 -21.20
CA ASN A 330 -18.71 8.06 -22.35
C ASN A 330 -17.62 9.13 -22.08
N ILE A 331 -16.96 9.12 -20.92
CA ILE A 331 -15.93 10.12 -20.56
C ILE A 331 -14.58 9.54 -20.91
N LYS A 332 -13.72 10.25 -21.65
CA LYS A 332 -12.37 9.79 -22.03
C LYS A 332 -11.29 10.21 -21.02
N PRO A 333 -10.25 9.39 -20.81
CA PRO A 333 -9.07 9.78 -20.02
C PRO A 333 -8.26 10.87 -20.73
N LYS A 334 -7.44 11.62 -19.98
CA LYS A 334 -6.55 12.64 -20.55
C LYS A 334 -5.16 12.05 -20.81
N ILE A 335 -4.83 11.84 -22.08
CA ILE A 335 -3.59 11.21 -22.53
C ILE A 335 -2.81 12.21 -23.40
N TYR A 336 -1.60 12.60 -23.00
CA TYR A 336 -0.82 13.61 -23.73
C TYR A 336 0.70 13.36 -23.71
N ASN A 337 1.36 13.60 -24.84
CA ASN A 337 2.82 13.53 -24.98
C ASN A 337 3.45 12.18 -24.55
N ASN A 338 2.73 11.06 -24.74
CA ASN A 338 3.29 9.73 -24.50
C ASN A 338 4.00 9.23 -25.76
N SER A 339 5.22 8.70 -25.61
CA SER A 339 5.94 7.99 -26.67
C SER A 339 5.52 6.53 -26.64
N ILE A 340 4.82 6.06 -27.68
CA ILE A 340 4.23 4.72 -27.73
C ILE A 340 4.89 3.89 -28.83
N LEU A 341 5.34 2.69 -28.46
CA LEU A 341 5.72 1.63 -29.38
C LEU A 341 5.02 0.34 -28.93
N SER A 342 3.87 0.03 -29.51
CA SER A 342 3.12 -1.19 -29.24
C SER A 342 2.39 -1.68 -30.50
N PRO A 343 2.10 -2.99 -30.65
CA PRO A 343 1.37 -3.50 -31.80
C PRO A 343 -0.06 -2.94 -31.88
N ASN A 344 -0.69 -2.71 -30.73
CA ASN A 344 -2.06 -2.20 -30.64
C ASN A 344 -2.17 -1.04 -29.65
N THR A 345 -3.15 -0.17 -29.88
CA THR A 345 -3.68 0.77 -28.89
C THR A 345 -5.20 0.67 -28.97
N GLU A 346 -5.86 0.13 -27.95
CA GLU A 346 -7.32 0.08 -27.93
C GLU A 346 -7.85 1.42 -27.42
N TYR A 347 -7.79 2.44 -28.30
CA TYR A 347 -8.63 3.63 -28.24
C TYR A 347 -8.64 4.36 -29.59
N ASN A 348 -9.84 4.48 -30.18
CA ASN A 348 -10.08 5.28 -31.38
C ASN A 348 -9.87 6.78 -31.06
N ASN A 349 -9.00 7.40 -31.87
CA ASN A 349 -8.62 8.82 -31.93
C ASN A 349 -7.75 9.36 -30.78
N ILE A 350 -6.43 9.15 -30.91
CA ILE A 350 -5.43 10.08 -30.40
C ILE A 350 -5.38 11.24 -31.41
N THR A 351 -6.09 12.34 -31.15
CA THR A 351 -5.75 13.60 -31.85
C THR A 351 -4.53 14.20 -31.17
N SER A 352 -3.40 14.07 -31.85
CA SER A 352 -2.13 14.73 -31.55
C SER A 352 -2.22 16.25 -31.78
N SER A 353 -3.06 16.96 -31.02
CA SER A 353 -3.10 18.43 -31.10
C SER A 353 -3.71 19.04 -29.85
N GLU A 354 -2.89 19.25 -28.81
CA GLU A 354 -3.07 20.35 -27.85
C GLU A 354 -1.78 20.48 -27.03
N LYS A 355 -0.69 20.79 -27.75
CA LYS A 355 0.57 21.20 -27.15
C LYS A 355 0.36 22.53 -26.39
N ASP A 356 0.90 22.56 -25.17
CA ASP A 356 1.45 23.75 -24.49
C ASP A 356 0.56 24.66 -23.62
N SER A 357 -0.77 24.52 -23.52
CA SER A 357 -1.57 25.41 -22.65
C SER A 357 -2.21 24.77 -21.41
N PHE A 358 -2.25 23.43 -21.27
CA PHE A 358 -3.07 22.78 -20.22
C PHE A 358 -2.29 22.38 -18.96
N PHE A 359 -0.97 22.15 -19.04
CA PHE A 359 -0.12 21.85 -17.88
C PHE A 359 -0.21 22.94 -16.79
N ILE A 360 -0.22 24.21 -17.22
CA ILE A 360 -0.45 25.37 -16.32
C ILE A 360 -1.89 25.39 -15.78
N ARG A 361 -2.89 24.86 -16.49
CA ARG A 361 -4.29 24.80 -15.99
C ARG A 361 -4.50 23.69 -14.97
N THR A 362 -3.85 22.53 -15.08
CA THR A 362 -3.94 21.44 -14.08
C THR A 362 -3.22 21.81 -12.79
N LEU A 363 -2.04 22.43 -12.87
CA LEU A 363 -1.37 23.00 -11.69
C LEU A 363 -2.20 24.13 -11.07
N ASN A 364 -2.83 24.97 -11.88
CA ASN A 364 -3.74 26.02 -11.39
C ASN A 364 -5.06 25.46 -10.84
N PHE A 365 -5.55 24.30 -11.30
CA PHE A 365 -6.75 23.65 -10.76
C PHE A 365 -6.52 23.21 -9.30
N LEU A 366 -5.34 22.65 -9.01
CA LEU A 366 -4.88 22.36 -7.64
C LEU A 366 -4.66 23.63 -6.78
N VAL A 367 -4.46 24.79 -7.41
CA VAL A 367 -4.27 26.10 -6.73
C VAL A 367 -5.58 26.90 -6.62
N LYS A 368 -6.61 26.56 -7.39
CA LYS A 368 -7.86 27.35 -7.53
C LYS A 368 -9.06 26.83 -6.76
N GLU A 369 -9.03 25.64 -6.16
CA GLU A 369 -9.98 25.32 -5.08
C GLU A 369 -9.61 26.09 -3.79
N LYS A 370 -9.79 27.41 -3.86
CA LYS A 370 -10.19 28.21 -2.72
C LYS A 370 -11.62 27.82 -2.43
N ASP A 371 -11.84 27.01 -1.40
CA ASP A 371 -13.01 27.12 -0.51
C ASP A 371 -13.06 26.06 0.60
N TYR A 372 -12.01 25.25 0.82
CA TYR A 372 -11.82 24.56 2.08
C TYR A 372 -10.36 24.65 2.55
N GLU A 373 -10.17 24.96 3.83
CA GLU A 373 -8.92 25.38 4.45
C GLU A 373 -7.76 24.36 4.28
N ARG A 374 -6.78 24.76 3.44
CA ARG A 374 -5.35 24.38 3.33
C ARG A 374 -4.93 22.89 3.42
N PRO A 375 -4.08 22.48 2.46
CA PRO A 375 -2.69 22.12 2.79
C PRO A 375 -1.72 23.20 2.31
N ASP A 376 -0.65 23.38 3.08
CA ASP A 376 0.38 24.39 2.90
C ASP A 376 1.07 24.30 1.52
N LYS A 377 0.91 25.38 0.72
CA LYS A 377 1.52 25.56 -0.60
C LYS A 377 3.05 25.42 -0.59
N SER A 378 3.70 25.57 0.57
CA SER A 378 5.15 25.45 0.70
C SER A 378 5.67 24.00 0.66
N LEU A 379 4.84 22.98 0.92
CA LEU A 379 5.32 21.60 1.11
C LEU A 379 5.47 20.81 -0.20
N VAL A 380 4.55 21.00 -1.16
CA VAL A 380 4.66 20.44 -2.52
C VAL A 380 5.88 21.02 -3.25
N PHE A 381 6.18 22.30 -3.02
CA PHE A 381 7.37 22.95 -3.55
C PHE A 381 8.65 22.50 -2.83
N ASN A 382 8.66 22.35 -1.50
CA ASN A 382 9.87 21.95 -0.75
C ASN A 382 10.37 20.53 -1.04
N ILE A 383 9.48 19.59 -1.43
CA ILE A 383 9.86 18.23 -1.84
C ILE A 383 10.49 18.22 -3.25
N LEU A 384 10.16 19.20 -4.09
CA LEU A 384 10.76 19.39 -5.42
C LEU A 384 12.06 20.22 -5.36
N ASP A 385 12.13 21.20 -4.45
CA ASP A 385 13.23 22.18 -4.36
C ASP A 385 14.45 21.66 -3.56
N LYS A 386 14.27 20.67 -2.67
CA LYS A 386 15.40 20.04 -1.94
C LYS A 386 16.19 19.03 -2.78
N THR A 387 15.73 18.67 -3.97
CA THR A 387 16.35 17.66 -4.84
C THR A 387 16.70 18.18 -6.24
N VAL A 388 16.21 19.35 -6.65
CA VAL A 388 16.49 19.95 -7.97
C VAL A 388 16.51 21.48 -7.86
N LYS A 389 17.58 22.15 -8.31
CA LYS A 389 17.58 23.61 -8.50
C LYS A 389 16.57 23.92 -9.62
N LEU A 390 15.48 24.62 -9.28
CA LEU A 390 14.40 25.05 -10.21
C LEU A 390 14.90 25.68 -11.53
N LYS A 391 16.13 26.20 -11.55
CA LYS A 391 16.86 26.78 -12.68
C LYS A 391 17.02 25.80 -13.86
N ASP A 392 17.18 24.52 -13.56
CA ASP A 392 17.41 23.48 -14.56
C ASP A 392 16.10 23.08 -15.29
N LEU A 393 14.94 23.48 -14.75
CA LEU A 393 13.62 23.37 -15.41
C LEU A 393 13.27 24.59 -16.31
N ILE A 394 14.04 25.69 -16.22
CA ILE A 394 13.69 27.01 -16.78
C ILE A 394 14.35 27.28 -18.15
N ILE A 395 15.15 26.36 -18.70
CA ILE A 395 15.99 26.60 -19.89
C ILE A 395 15.20 26.90 -21.18
N HIS A 396 13.88 26.73 -21.22
CA HIS A 396 13.06 27.00 -22.43
C HIS A 396 12.06 28.17 -22.33
N LEU A 397 12.07 28.97 -21.27
CA LEU A 397 11.19 30.14 -21.17
C LEU A 397 11.61 31.39 -22.00
N PRO A 398 12.91 31.69 -22.26
CA PRO A 398 13.26 32.94 -22.96
C PRO A 398 12.90 32.98 -24.45
N GLU A 399 12.81 31.85 -25.14
CA GLU A 399 12.44 31.81 -26.56
C GLU A 399 10.92 31.95 -26.79
N ILE A 400 10.12 31.49 -25.82
CA ILE A 400 8.65 31.58 -25.87
C ILE A 400 8.17 33.02 -25.66
N ALA A 401 8.92 33.84 -24.91
CA ALA A 401 8.63 35.26 -24.72
C ALA A 401 8.83 36.08 -26.01
N LYS A 402 9.81 35.75 -26.85
CA LYS A 402 10.07 36.46 -28.11
C LYS A 402 9.03 36.18 -29.19
N GLN A 403 8.47 34.96 -29.25
CA GLN A 403 7.41 34.64 -30.22
C GLN A 403 6.07 35.34 -29.91
N LYS A 404 5.78 35.65 -28.64
CA LYS A 404 4.56 36.40 -28.26
C LYS A 404 4.61 37.89 -28.55
N ALA A 405 5.80 38.49 -28.66
CA ALA A 405 5.94 39.91 -29.01
C ALA A 405 5.71 40.17 -30.51
N SER A 406 6.05 39.22 -31.39
CA SER A 406 5.92 39.38 -32.86
C SER A 406 4.52 39.17 -33.43
N LYS A 407 3.54 38.72 -32.62
CA LYS A 407 2.14 38.52 -33.04
C LYS A 407 1.19 39.62 -32.54
N LYS A 408 1.73 40.73 -32.04
CA LYS A 408 0.95 41.89 -31.55
C LYS A 408 1.43 43.24 -32.12
N SER A 409 2.23 43.24 -33.17
CA SER A 409 2.53 44.44 -33.98
C SER A 409 1.86 44.32 -35.34
#